data_AF-A0A3E0W5N8-F1
#
_entry.id   AF-A0A3E0W5N8-F1
#
_cell.length_a   1.000
_cell.length_b   1.000
_cell.length_c   1.000
_cell.angle_alpha   90.00
_cell.angle_beta   90.00
_cell.angle_gamma   90.00
#
_symmetry.space_group_name_H-M   'P 1'
#
loop_
_entity.id
_entity.type
_entity.pdbx_description
1 polymer ?
#
loop_
_entity_poly.entity_id
_entity_poly.type
_entity_poly.pdbx_seq_one_letter_code
_entity_poly.pdbx_strand_id
1 'polypeptide(L)'
;MIQEDIDPEAHHTREMYARYGLAMYFAQAVEAAIKSAIVMAEVSSGVHASRSDFDESSARYFKIVFGRLVEKFRPYVGSDVELEQDLQLALALRNQLAHHFFWDHAADAMMFEGRKRMMTECDAAVEFLQDVDSRLEEVVRGYSESIGTSPAVFEARLTESTSELLRGRAEGGANQCGRCAQPMISVGSVRRPCLECPKCGSVSLT
;
A
#
# COMPACT_ATOMS: atom_id res chain seq x y z
N MET A 1 13.72 25.14 -14.61
CA MET A 1 14.35 24.27 -13.60
C MET A 1 14.75 25.17 -12.45
N ILE A 2 14.15 25.01 -11.27
CA ILE A 2 14.63 25.68 -10.07
C ILE A 2 15.93 24.97 -9.71
N GLN A 3 17.07 25.62 -9.97
CA GLN A 3 18.35 25.20 -9.42
C GLN A 3 18.31 25.61 -7.95
N GLU A 4 17.76 24.71 -7.15
CA GLU A 4 17.73 24.82 -5.70
C GLU A 4 19.18 24.69 -5.23
N ASP A 5 19.80 25.80 -4.84
CA ASP A 5 21.14 25.86 -4.23
C ASP A 5 21.05 25.31 -2.79
N ILE A 6 20.75 24.01 -2.70
CA ILE A 6 20.59 23.29 -1.45
C ILE A 6 21.96 22.77 -1.03
N ASP A 7 22.30 23.03 0.23
CA ASP A 7 23.45 22.46 0.90
C ASP A 7 23.54 20.93 0.66
N PRO A 8 24.70 20.38 0.26
CA PRO A 8 24.83 18.96 -0.09
C PRO A 8 24.35 18.00 1.01
N GLU A 9 24.52 18.35 2.28
CA GLU A 9 24.04 17.53 3.39
C GLU A 9 22.53 17.59 3.54
N ALA A 10 21.92 18.77 3.40
CA ALA A 10 20.46 18.92 3.35
C ALA A 10 19.85 18.14 2.17
N HIS A 11 20.48 18.20 0.99
CA HIS A 11 20.06 17.41 -0.17
C HIS A 11 20.12 15.90 0.11
N HIS A 12 21.23 15.42 0.66
CA HIS A 12 21.43 14.01 0.97
C HIS A 12 20.44 13.49 2.03
N THR A 13 20.11 14.34 2.99
CA THR A 13 19.11 14.03 4.03
C THR A 13 17.71 13.94 3.43
N ARG A 14 17.35 14.87 2.52
CA ARG A 14 16.09 14.82 1.78
C ARG A 14 15.97 13.55 0.94
N GLU A 15 17.04 13.17 0.24
CA GLU A 15 17.06 11.94 -0.57
C GLU A 15 16.85 10.70 0.30
N MET A 16 17.50 10.61 1.46
CA MET A 16 17.31 9.50 2.40
C MET A 16 15.85 9.36 2.85
N TYR A 17 15.18 10.47 3.19
CA TYR A 17 13.76 10.44 3.52
C TYR A 17 12.87 10.08 2.33
N ALA A 18 13.21 10.52 1.12
CA ALA A 18 12.47 10.18 -0.11
C ALA A 18 12.56 8.67 -0.42
N ARG A 19 13.76 8.08 -0.28
CA ARG A 19 14.00 6.64 -0.46
C ARG A 19 13.25 5.80 0.56
N TYR A 20 13.28 6.20 1.84
CA TYR A 20 12.43 5.58 2.87
C TYR A 20 10.94 5.70 2.53
N GLY A 21 10.50 6.87 2.08
CA GLY A 21 9.11 7.09 1.67
C GLY A 21 8.67 6.16 0.54
N LEU A 22 9.56 5.92 -0.45
CA LEU A 22 9.31 4.99 -1.54
C LEU A 22 9.24 3.53 -1.07
N ALA A 23 10.16 3.11 -0.19
CA ALA A 23 10.14 1.78 0.40
C ALA A 23 8.85 1.52 1.21
N MET A 24 8.46 2.49 2.06
CA MET A 24 7.22 2.39 2.84
C MET A 24 5.97 2.43 1.95
N TYR A 25 6.00 3.19 0.85
CA TYR A 25 4.93 3.19 -0.16
C TYR A 25 4.74 1.80 -0.76
N PHE A 26 5.81 1.14 -1.24
CA PHE A 26 5.70 -0.20 -1.80
C PHE A 26 5.30 -1.25 -0.74
N ALA A 27 5.72 -1.08 0.51
CA ALA A 27 5.25 -1.94 1.60
C ALA A 27 3.72 -1.82 1.80
N GLN A 28 3.14 -0.63 1.62
CA GLN A 28 1.69 -0.43 1.64
C GLN A 28 1.01 -0.95 0.35
N ALA A 29 1.68 -0.88 -0.79
CA ALA A 29 1.18 -1.44 -2.05
C ALA A 29 1.02 -2.96 -1.96
N VAL A 30 2.05 -3.67 -1.46
CA VAL A 30 1.97 -5.12 -1.19
C VAL A 30 0.84 -5.45 -0.22
N GLU A 31 0.66 -4.67 0.86
CA GLU A 31 -0.49 -4.85 1.77
C GLU A 31 -1.84 -4.73 1.05
N ALA A 32 -1.97 -3.80 0.10
CA ALA A 32 -3.16 -3.67 -0.72
C ALA A 32 -3.31 -4.82 -1.73
N ALA A 33 -2.22 -5.25 -2.37
CA ALA A 33 -2.21 -6.37 -3.32
C ALA A 33 -2.66 -7.69 -2.67
N ILE A 34 -2.19 -7.99 -1.45
CA ILE A 34 -2.66 -9.17 -0.70
C ILE A 34 -4.17 -9.09 -0.45
N LYS A 35 -4.71 -7.92 -0.09
CA LYS A 35 -6.17 -7.76 0.11
C LYS A 35 -6.93 -8.05 -1.18
N SER A 36 -6.47 -7.49 -2.30
CA SER A 36 -7.04 -7.74 -3.62
C SER A 36 -6.99 -9.21 -4.00
N ALA A 37 -5.87 -9.89 -3.73
CA ALA A 37 -5.69 -11.32 -4.01
C ALA A 37 -6.64 -12.19 -3.16
N ILE A 38 -6.78 -11.92 -1.86
CA ILE A 38 -7.76 -12.61 -1.00
C ILE A 38 -9.17 -12.42 -1.54
N VAL A 39 -9.57 -11.18 -1.84
CA VAL A 39 -10.92 -10.87 -2.33
C VAL A 39 -11.20 -11.59 -3.65
N MET A 40 -10.25 -11.58 -4.59
CA MET A 40 -10.42 -12.30 -5.86
C MET A 40 -10.47 -13.81 -5.69
N ALA A 41 -9.70 -14.36 -4.75
CA ALA A 41 -9.78 -15.77 -4.42
C ALA A 41 -11.15 -16.14 -3.82
N GLU A 42 -11.71 -15.32 -2.93
CA GLU A 42 -13.05 -15.47 -2.37
C GLU A 42 -14.14 -15.39 -3.46
N VAL A 43 -14.02 -14.46 -4.41
CA VAL A 43 -14.91 -14.39 -5.58
C VAL A 43 -14.82 -15.68 -6.40
N SER A 44 -13.60 -16.15 -6.70
CA SER A 44 -13.40 -17.35 -7.52
C SER A 44 -13.92 -18.64 -6.88
N SER A 45 -13.94 -18.70 -5.55
CA SER A 45 -14.46 -19.83 -4.78
C SER A 45 -15.96 -19.74 -4.51
N GLY A 46 -16.64 -18.71 -5.02
CA GLY A 46 -18.08 -18.53 -4.83
C GLY A 46 -18.49 -18.14 -3.41
N VAL A 47 -17.56 -17.64 -2.60
CA VAL A 47 -17.81 -17.22 -1.20
C VAL A 47 -18.74 -16.00 -1.14
N HIS A 48 -18.71 -15.13 -2.15
CA HIS A 48 -19.60 -13.97 -2.23
C HIS A 48 -20.87 -14.30 -3.02
N ALA A 49 -22.01 -14.23 -2.34
CA ALA A 49 -23.32 -14.46 -2.95
C ALA A 49 -23.85 -13.22 -3.70
N SER A 50 -23.35 -12.03 -3.38
CA SER A 50 -23.79 -10.76 -3.96
C SER A 50 -22.66 -9.73 -4.05
N ARG A 51 -22.88 -8.66 -4.82
CA ARG A 51 -22.00 -7.48 -4.86
C ARG A 51 -21.88 -6.79 -3.50
N SER A 52 -22.92 -6.85 -2.66
CA SER A 52 -22.88 -6.30 -1.30
C SER A 52 -21.92 -7.08 -0.42
N ASP A 53 -21.93 -8.42 -0.52
CA ASP A 53 -21.03 -9.28 0.25
C ASP A 53 -19.56 -9.05 -0.14
N PHE A 54 -19.31 -8.79 -1.42
CA PHE A 54 -18.00 -8.39 -1.93
C PHE A 54 -17.54 -7.05 -1.34
N ASP A 55 -18.40 -6.02 -1.40
CA ASP A 55 -18.07 -4.68 -0.90
C ASP A 55 -17.81 -4.70 0.62
N GLU A 56 -18.60 -5.49 1.37
CA GLU A 56 -18.41 -5.70 2.81
C GLU A 56 -17.11 -6.47 3.13
N SER A 57 -16.80 -7.55 2.39
CA SER A 57 -15.57 -8.32 2.58
C SER A 57 -14.33 -7.46 2.30
N SER A 58 -14.35 -6.73 1.17
CA SER A 58 -13.31 -5.77 0.81
C SER A 58 -13.12 -4.72 1.92
N ALA A 59 -14.19 -4.06 2.36
CA ALA A 59 -14.14 -3.07 3.43
C ALA A 59 -13.61 -3.64 4.77
N ARG A 60 -13.89 -4.91 5.06
CA ARG A 60 -13.37 -5.62 6.24
C ARG A 60 -11.87 -5.87 6.13
N TYR A 61 -11.37 -6.35 4.99
CA TYR A 61 -9.93 -6.62 4.80
C TYR A 61 -9.06 -5.37 4.88
N PHE A 62 -9.60 -4.22 4.48
CA PHE A 62 -8.94 -2.93 4.67
C PHE A 62 -8.75 -2.52 6.14
N LYS A 63 -9.43 -3.18 7.11
CA LYS A 63 -9.28 -2.94 8.56
C LYS A 63 -8.38 -3.97 9.26
N ILE A 64 -7.90 -4.99 8.54
CA ILE A 64 -7.07 -6.05 9.11
C ILE A 64 -5.59 -5.66 9.05
N VAL A 65 -4.86 -5.94 10.13
CA VAL A 65 -3.40 -5.72 10.22
C VAL A 65 -2.64 -6.67 9.29
N PHE A 66 -1.53 -6.19 8.74
CA PHE A 66 -0.77 -6.87 7.69
C PHE A 66 -0.45 -8.35 7.99
N GLY A 67 -0.01 -8.66 9.21
CA GLY A 67 0.30 -10.04 9.59
C GLY A 67 -0.88 -11.00 9.46
N ARG A 68 -2.09 -10.56 9.83
CA ARG A 68 -3.31 -11.37 9.66
C ARG A 68 -3.73 -11.50 8.19
N LEU A 69 -3.32 -10.59 7.31
CA LEU A 69 -3.57 -10.71 5.88
C LEU A 69 -2.70 -11.80 5.28
N VAL A 70 -1.42 -11.86 5.62
CA VAL A 70 -0.51 -12.92 5.16
C VAL A 70 -1.00 -14.29 5.61
N GLU A 71 -1.36 -14.45 6.88
CA GLU A 71 -1.93 -15.71 7.40
C GLU A 71 -3.19 -16.13 6.65
N LYS A 72 -4.07 -15.18 6.33
CA LYS A 72 -5.30 -15.42 5.59
C LYS A 72 -5.08 -15.72 4.12
N PHE A 73 -4.03 -15.17 3.53
CA PHE A 73 -3.72 -15.39 2.12
C PHE A 73 -3.06 -16.74 1.88
N ARG A 74 -2.37 -17.29 2.88
CA ARG A 74 -1.64 -18.56 2.80
C ARG A 74 -2.38 -19.72 2.11
N PRO A 75 -3.69 -19.98 2.35
CA PRO A 75 -4.40 -21.06 1.65
C PRO A 75 -4.57 -20.85 0.14
N TYR A 76 -4.44 -19.60 -0.33
CA TYR A 76 -4.63 -19.19 -1.72
C TYR A 76 -3.32 -19.20 -2.53
N VAL A 77 -2.16 -19.18 -1.86
CA VAL A 77 -0.84 -19.29 -2.52
C VAL A 77 -0.63 -20.68 -3.13
N GLY A 78 -1.44 -21.68 -2.76
CA GLY A 78 -1.39 -23.01 -3.33
C GLY A 78 -0.07 -23.72 -3.00
N SER A 79 0.67 -24.12 -4.03
CA SER A 79 1.97 -24.79 -3.89
C SER A 79 3.18 -23.88 -4.11
N ASP A 80 2.98 -22.57 -4.25
CA ASP A 80 4.09 -21.60 -4.42
C ASP A 80 4.74 -21.28 -3.06
N VAL A 81 5.63 -22.18 -2.64
CA VAL A 81 6.36 -22.07 -1.36
C VAL A 81 7.27 -20.83 -1.35
N GLU A 82 7.79 -20.42 -2.49
CA GLU A 82 8.66 -19.24 -2.59
C GLU A 82 7.86 -17.97 -2.33
N LEU A 83 6.65 -17.85 -2.89
CA LEU A 83 5.79 -16.69 -2.64
C LEU A 83 5.37 -16.64 -1.17
N GLU A 84 5.09 -17.79 -0.54
CA GLU A 84 4.80 -17.82 0.90
C GLU A 84 5.97 -17.28 1.73
N GLN A 85 7.20 -17.68 1.41
CA GLN A 85 8.41 -17.19 2.09
C GLN A 85 8.61 -15.69 1.88
N ASP A 86 8.44 -15.21 0.65
CA ASP A 86 8.57 -13.80 0.32
C ASP A 86 7.52 -12.95 1.01
N LEU A 87 6.28 -13.44 1.16
CA LEU A 87 5.24 -12.73 1.92
C LEU A 87 5.56 -12.62 3.41
N GLN A 88 6.20 -13.63 4.00
CA GLN A 88 6.69 -13.56 5.38
C GLN A 88 7.82 -12.55 5.52
N LEU A 89 8.75 -12.53 4.55
CA LEU A 89 9.83 -11.56 4.52
C LEU A 89 9.30 -10.13 4.32
N ALA A 90 8.33 -9.93 3.42
CA ALA A 90 7.65 -8.64 3.20
C ALA A 90 6.94 -8.14 4.47
N LEU A 91 6.30 -9.04 5.23
CA LEU A 91 5.72 -8.72 6.53
C LEU A 91 6.77 -8.25 7.54
N ALA A 92 7.88 -8.98 7.66
CA ALA A 92 8.98 -8.61 8.54
C ALA A 92 9.59 -7.26 8.15
N LEU A 93 9.86 -7.06 6.85
CA LEU A 93 10.42 -5.84 6.29
C LEU A 93 9.49 -4.64 6.50
N ARG A 94 8.19 -4.77 6.20
CA ARG A 94 7.20 -3.71 6.48
C ARG A 94 7.19 -3.34 7.95
N ASN A 95 7.23 -4.31 8.85
CA ASN A 95 7.22 -4.04 10.30
C ASN A 95 8.50 -3.33 10.74
N GLN A 96 9.66 -3.72 10.18
CA GLN A 96 10.92 -3.03 10.41
C GLN A 96 10.85 -1.58 9.91
N LEU A 97 10.42 -1.35 8.66
CA LEU A 97 10.23 -0.02 8.08
C LEU A 97 9.29 0.85 8.93
N ALA A 98 8.13 0.32 9.30
CA ALA A 98 7.08 1.09 9.98
C ALA A 98 7.35 1.36 11.46
N HIS A 99 8.14 0.53 12.14
CA HIS A 99 8.27 0.57 13.60
C HIS A 99 9.69 0.79 14.12
N HIS A 100 10.72 0.39 13.36
CA HIS A 100 12.08 0.28 13.88
C HIS A 100 13.14 1.02 13.05
N PHE A 101 12.93 1.19 11.74
CA PHE A 101 13.95 1.69 10.81
C PHE A 101 14.72 2.92 11.31
N PHE A 102 14.05 4.04 11.59
CA PHE A 102 14.75 5.24 12.05
C PHE A 102 15.36 5.11 13.45
N TRP A 103 14.80 4.26 14.30
CA TRP A 103 15.36 4.04 15.64
C TRP A 103 16.65 3.22 15.56
N ASP A 104 16.63 2.14 14.78
CA ASP A 104 17.78 1.27 14.57
C ASP A 104 18.91 1.99 13.82
N HIS A 105 18.54 2.94 12.94
CA HIS A 105 19.48 3.78 12.18
C HIS A 105 19.69 5.19 12.76
N ALA A 106 19.38 5.43 14.03
CA ALA A 106 19.47 6.78 14.61
C ALA A 106 20.87 7.42 14.47
N ALA A 107 21.94 6.63 14.63
CA ALA A 107 23.30 7.10 14.41
C ALA A 107 23.62 7.28 12.92
N ASP A 108 23.14 6.37 12.07
CA ASP A 108 23.36 6.42 10.62
C ASP A 108 22.75 7.66 9.99
N ALA A 109 21.54 8.06 10.43
CA ALA A 109 20.85 9.24 9.93
C ALA A 109 21.67 10.54 10.10
N MET A 110 22.53 10.59 11.13
CA MET A 110 23.36 11.75 11.47
C MET A 110 24.69 11.80 10.69
N MET A 111 25.02 10.76 9.92
CA MET A 111 26.29 10.65 9.20
C MET A 111 26.05 10.50 7.70
N PHE A 112 26.88 11.12 6.87
CA PHE A 112 26.77 10.98 5.41
C PHE A 112 26.86 9.51 4.95
N GLU A 113 27.85 8.75 5.44
CA GLU A 113 27.98 7.31 5.13
C GLU A 113 26.84 6.47 5.69
N GLY A 114 26.27 6.86 6.84
CA GLY A 114 25.12 6.19 7.43
C GLY A 114 23.86 6.39 6.58
N ARG A 115 23.58 7.63 6.16
CA ARG A 115 22.49 7.93 5.23
C ARG A 115 22.64 7.16 3.91
N LYS A 116 23.87 6.97 3.39
CA LYS A 116 24.10 6.12 2.21
C LYS A 116 23.69 4.67 2.44
N ARG A 117 24.04 4.07 3.57
CA ARG A 117 23.60 2.71 3.92
C ARG A 117 22.08 2.61 4.00
N MET A 118 21.44 3.57 4.66
CA MET A 118 19.98 3.63 4.77
C MET A 118 19.30 3.72 3.40
N MET A 119 19.85 4.53 2.48
CA MET A 119 19.33 4.61 1.11
C MET A 119 19.48 3.29 0.35
N THR A 120 20.64 2.63 0.44
CA THR A 120 20.85 1.32 -0.18
C THR A 120 19.90 0.25 0.37
N GLU A 121 19.64 0.24 1.68
CA GLU A 121 18.64 -0.66 2.28
C GLU A 121 17.22 -0.36 1.76
N CYS A 122 16.87 0.92 1.61
CA CYS A 122 15.58 1.32 1.04
C CYS A 122 15.45 0.90 -0.43
N ASP A 123 16.51 1.06 -1.23
CA ASP A 123 16.50 0.65 -2.64
C ASP A 123 16.31 -0.87 -2.77
N ALA A 124 17.02 -1.66 -1.96
CA ALA A 124 16.84 -3.12 -1.92
C ALA A 124 15.42 -3.51 -1.46
N ALA A 125 14.87 -2.80 -0.48
CA ALA A 125 13.50 -2.99 -0.03
C ALA A 125 12.49 -2.71 -1.15
N VAL A 126 12.68 -1.64 -1.92
CA VAL A 126 11.83 -1.29 -3.07
C VAL A 126 11.88 -2.38 -4.12
N GLU A 127 13.06 -2.81 -4.54
CA GLU A 127 13.23 -3.88 -5.54
C GLU A 127 12.52 -5.17 -5.10
N PHE A 128 12.72 -5.60 -3.85
CA PHE A 128 12.07 -6.78 -3.31
C PHE A 128 10.54 -6.65 -3.25
N LEU A 129 10.02 -5.52 -2.76
CA LEU A 129 8.58 -5.32 -2.63
C LEU A 129 7.88 -5.20 -4.00
N GLN A 130 8.56 -4.66 -5.01
CA GLN A 130 8.05 -4.64 -6.39
C GLN A 130 7.96 -6.04 -7.01
N ASP A 131 8.95 -6.90 -6.72
CA ASP A 131 8.91 -8.30 -7.15
C ASP A 131 7.72 -9.04 -6.50
N VAL A 132 7.53 -8.90 -5.19
CA VAL A 132 6.40 -9.49 -4.47
C VAL A 132 5.05 -8.98 -5.00
N ASP A 133 4.94 -7.67 -5.26
CA ASP A 133 3.72 -7.07 -5.83
C ASP A 133 3.41 -7.66 -7.21
N SER A 134 4.43 -7.81 -8.06
CA SER A 134 4.30 -8.42 -9.38
C SER A 134 3.81 -9.87 -9.29
N ARG A 135 4.38 -10.68 -8.38
CA ARG A 135 3.93 -12.07 -8.16
C ARG A 135 2.49 -12.15 -7.67
N LEU A 136 2.07 -11.22 -6.80
CA LEU A 136 0.69 -11.14 -6.33
C LEU A 136 -0.28 -10.76 -7.47
N GLU A 137 0.14 -9.89 -8.39
CA GLU A 137 -0.63 -9.57 -9.59
C GLU A 137 -0.89 -10.81 -10.45
N GLU A 138 0.11 -11.68 -10.61
CA GLU A 138 -0.07 -12.94 -11.34
C GLU A 138 -1.10 -13.87 -10.68
N VAL A 139 -1.09 -13.95 -9.33
CA VAL A 139 -2.09 -14.71 -8.58
C VAL A 139 -3.49 -14.14 -8.77
N VAL A 140 -3.63 -12.81 -8.67
CA VAL A 140 -4.90 -12.11 -8.92
C VAL A 140 -5.42 -12.40 -10.33
N ARG A 141 -4.54 -12.31 -11.33
CA ARG A 141 -4.87 -12.62 -12.73
C ARG A 141 -5.33 -14.07 -12.89
N GLY A 142 -4.65 -15.03 -12.28
CA GLY A 142 -5.05 -16.43 -12.29
C GLY A 142 -6.46 -16.65 -11.74
N TYR A 143 -6.81 -16.00 -10.62
CA TYR A 143 -8.18 -16.05 -10.10
C TYR A 143 -9.20 -15.38 -11.02
N SER A 144 -8.85 -14.24 -11.62
CA SER A 144 -9.69 -13.53 -12.58
C SER A 144 -10.01 -14.39 -13.82
N GLU A 145 -9.01 -15.09 -14.34
CA GLU A 145 -9.16 -16.01 -15.47
C GLU A 145 -10.06 -17.21 -15.12
N SER A 146 -9.94 -17.75 -13.90
CA SER A 146 -10.74 -18.88 -13.45
C SER A 146 -12.26 -18.61 -13.41
N ILE A 147 -12.65 -17.33 -13.28
CA ILE A 147 -14.05 -16.88 -13.34
C ILE A 147 -14.47 -16.36 -14.72
N GLY A 148 -13.65 -16.59 -15.75
CA GLY A 148 -13.96 -16.25 -17.14
C GLY A 148 -13.58 -14.84 -17.57
N THR A 149 -12.77 -14.12 -16.79
CA THR A 149 -12.26 -12.80 -17.17
C THR A 149 -10.92 -12.95 -17.89
N SER A 150 -10.88 -12.72 -19.20
CA SER A 150 -9.61 -12.75 -19.95
C SER A 150 -8.65 -11.64 -19.49
N PRO A 151 -7.32 -11.82 -19.65
CA PRO A 151 -6.31 -10.80 -19.30
C PRO A 151 -6.61 -9.42 -19.88
N ALA A 152 -6.95 -9.36 -21.17
CA ALA A 152 -7.25 -8.10 -21.84
C ALA A 152 -8.47 -7.35 -21.24
N VAL A 153 -9.49 -8.09 -20.80
CA VAL A 153 -10.66 -7.50 -20.14
C VAL A 153 -10.29 -7.01 -18.73
N PHE A 154 -9.48 -7.78 -18.00
CA PHE A 154 -9.01 -7.41 -16.68
C PHE A 154 -8.17 -6.11 -16.72
N GLU A 155 -7.17 -6.05 -17.60
CA GLU A 155 -6.31 -4.88 -17.81
C GLU A 155 -7.09 -3.65 -18.25
N ALA A 156 -8.04 -3.81 -19.19
CA ALA A 156 -8.91 -2.72 -19.63
C ALA A 156 -9.76 -2.18 -18.47
N ARG A 157 -10.32 -3.08 -17.64
CA ARG A 157 -11.14 -2.69 -16.49
C ARG A 157 -10.34 -2.03 -15.39
N LEU A 158 -9.11 -2.50 -15.13
CA LEU A 158 -8.18 -1.84 -14.21
C LEU A 158 -7.83 -0.42 -14.67
N THR A 159 -7.51 -0.26 -15.96
CA THR A 159 -7.18 1.04 -16.55
C THR A 159 -8.35 2.01 -16.45
N GLU A 160 -9.55 1.57 -16.82
CA GLU A 160 -10.79 2.35 -16.70
C GLU A 160 -11.04 2.78 -15.25
N SER A 161 -11.04 1.82 -14.32
CA SER A 161 -11.28 2.08 -12.89
C SER A 161 -10.25 3.04 -12.29
N THR A 162 -8.98 2.91 -12.69
CA THR A 162 -7.91 3.83 -12.26
C THR A 162 -8.14 5.23 -12.83
N SER A 163 -8.51 5.35 -14.10
CA SER A 163 -8.84 6.65 -14.70
C SER A 163 -10.04 7.32 -14.02
N GLU A 164 -11.07 6.56 -13.64
CA GLU A 164 -12.22 7.07 -12.90
C GLU A 164 -11.81 7.60 -11.52
N LEU A 165 -10.99 6.86 -10.79
CA LEU A 165 -10.46 7.29 -9.48
C LEU A 165 -9.62 8.56 -9.58
N LEU A 166 -8.74 8.65 -10.59
CA LEU A 166 -7.91 9.84 -10.81
C LEU A 166 -8.75 11.07 -11.16
N ARG A 167 -9.76 10.91 -12.03
CA ARG A 167 -10.70 12.00 -12.36
C ARG A 167 -11.51 12.44 -11.15
N GLY A 168 -12.11 11.48 -10.43
CA GLY A 168 -12.87 11.77 -9.22
C GLY A 168 -12.04 12.47 -8.15
N ARG A 169 -10.74 12.16 -8.04
CA ARG A 169 -9.84 12.87 -7.12
C ARG A 169 -9.47 14.28 -7.60
N ALA A 170 -9.29 14.48 -8.91
CA ALA A 170 -9.02 15.80 -9.48
C ALA A 170 -10.22 16.75 -9.35
N GLU A 171 -11.44 16.20 -9.43
CA GLU A 171 -12.70 16.93 -9.27
C GLU A 171 -13.13 17.09 -7.80
N GLY A 172 -12.50 16.33 -6.89
CA GLY A 172 -12.80 16.32 -5.47
C GLY A 172 -12.36 17.59 -4.73
N GLY A 173 -13.22 18.11 -3.85
CA GLY A 173 -12.88 19.22 -2.96
C GLY A 173 -11.87 18.83 -1.86
N ALA A 174 -11.16 19.83 -1.31
CA ALA A 174 -10.15 19.64 -0.25
C ALA A 174 -10.61 18.86 0.99
N ASN A 175 -11.94 18.79 1.23
CA ASN A 175 -12.55 18.10 2.36
C ASN A 175 -12.99 16.65 2.05
N GLN A 176 -12.47 16.02 0.98
CA GLN A 176 -12.77 14.62 0.65
C GLN A 176 -11.70 13.65 1.14
N CYS A 177 -12.15 12.57 1.77
CA CYS A 177 -11.28 11.51 2.27
C CYS A 177 -10.49 10.85 1.13
N GLY A 178 -9.16 10.86 1.21
CA GLY A 178 -8.30 10.20 0.22
C GLY A 178 -8.44 8.68 0.14
N ARG A 179 -9.01 8.04 1.17
CA ARG A 179 -9.18 6.59 1.25
C ARG A 179 -10.49 6.08 0.66
N CYS A 180 -11.59 6.82 0.80
CA CYS A 180 -12.92 6.35 0.39
C CYS A 180 -13.81 7.41 -0.27
N ALA A 181 -13.23 8.56 -0.64
CA ALA A 181 -13.87 9.70 -1.30
C ALA A 181 -15.09 10.32 -0.58
N GLN A 182 -15.39 9.89 0.65
CA GLN A 182 -16.48 10.46 1.45
C GLN A 182 -16.10 11.85 1.95
N PRO A 183 -17.08 12.77 2.09
CA PRO A 183 -16.87 14.03 2.78
C PRO A 183 -16.32 13.78 4.19
N MET A 184 -15.27 14.52 4.55
CA MET A 184 -14.73 14.51 5.90
C MET A 184 -15.46 15.54 6.76
N ILE A 185 -15.67 15.19 8.02
CA ILE A 185 -16.30 16.05 9.02
C ILE A 185 -15.21 16.76 9.82
N SER A 186 -15.43 18.04 10.13
CA SER A 186 -14.55 18.76 11.05
C SER A 186 -14.74 18.23 12.45
N VAL A 187 -13.65 17.76 13.04
CA VAL A 187 -13.54 17.24 14.39
C VAL A 187 -12.33 17.89 15.06
N GLY A 188 -12.28 17.89 16.38
CA GLY A 188 -11.17 18.48 17.12
C GLY A 188 -11.49 19.84 17.73
N SER A 189 -10.48 20.40 18.39
CA SER A 189 -10.61 21.63 19.18
C SER A 189 -10.18 22.85 18.38
N VAL A 190 -10.54 24.04 18.84
CA VAL A 190 -10.03 25.31 18.28
C VAL A 190 -8.49 25.33 18.16
N ARG A 191 -7.78 24.63 19.05
CA ARG A 191 -6.31 24.57 19.06
C ARG A 191 -5.73 23.59 18.03
N ARG A 192 -6.49 22.59 17.63
CA ARG A 192 -6.09 21.52 16.71
C ARG A 192 -7.32 21.10 15.91
N PRO A 193 -7.68 21.87 14.88
CA PRO A 193 -8.72 21.46 13.95
C PRO A 193 -8.20 20.26 13.14
N CYS A 194 -9.05 19.26 12.97
CA CYS A 194 -8.78 18.15 12.07
C CYS A 194 -10.06 17.74 11.33
N LEU A 195 -9.87 17.02 10.24
CA LEU A 195 -10.95 16.39 9.50
C LEU A 195 -10.89 14.89 9.79
N GLU A 196 -12.04 14.28 10.03
CA GLU A 196 -12.18 12.83 10.16
C GLU A 196 -13.18 12.30 9.15
N CYS A 197 -12.89 11.16 8.54
CA CYS A 197 -13.82 10.48 7.67
C CYS A 197 -14.74 9.56 8.50
N PRO A 198 -16.07 9.78 8.53
CA PRO A 198 -16.97 8.96 9.34
C PRO A 198 -17.07 7.52 8.86
N LYS A 199 -16.71 7.23 7.60
CA LYS A 199 -16.78 5.88 7.01
C LYS A 199 -15.57 5.02 7.37
N CYS A 200 -14.37 5.59 7.34
CA CYS A 200 -13.12 4.82 7.45
C CYS A 200 -12.17 5.27 8.56
N GLY A 201 -12.52 6.34 9.29
CA GLY A 201 -11.70 6.88 10.38
C GLY A 201 -10.40 7.55 9.94
N SER A 202 -10.21 7.81 8.64
CA SER A 202 -9.03 8.54 8.16
C SER A 202 -9.05 9.95 8.72
N VAL A 203 -7.90 10.42 9.20
CA VAL A 203 -7.74 11.76 9.78
C VAL A 203 -6.83 12.61 8.90
N SER A 204 -7.18 13.88 8.71
CA SER A 204 -6.32 14.90 8.10
C SER A 204 -6.21 16.08 9.05
N LEU A 205 -4.99 16.60 9.23
CA LEU A 205 -4.82 17.87 9.93
C LEU A 205 -5.12 19.02 8.94
N THR A 206 -5.69 20.11 9.45
CA THR A 206 -6.01 21.34 8.71
C THR A 206 -5.27 22.54 9.26
#